data_AF-A0A328N2B5-F1
#
_entry.id   AF-A0A328N2B5-F1
#
_cell.length_a   1.000
_cell.length_b   1.000
_cell.length_c   1.000
_cell.angle_alpha   90.00
_cell.angle_beta   90.00
_cell.angle_gamma   90.00
#
_symmetry.space_group_name_H-M   'P 1'
#
loop_
_entity.id
_entity.type
_entity.pdbx_description
1 polymer ?
#
loop_
_entity_poly.entity_id
_entity_poly.type
_entity_poly.pdbx_seq_one_letter_code
_entity_poly.pdbx_strand_id
1 'polypeptide(L)'
;MGIFSRSPQSPFPDDMFRWLETFGRYSLDVHGSGIDGGDMWDRFGELHRHATRDQDGFLTALRAVVAGDQGGFATFGAARLAWEMYGGDTLRIPAALPLIDAGIEFKRSRGLPTALLTGYEMQRVNQLREQRD
;
A
#
# COMPACT_ATOMS: atom_id res chain seq x y z
N MET A 1 -4.12 2.43 35.71
CA MET A 1 -2.86 1.93 35.12
C MET A 1 -3.03 1.94 33.60
N GLY A 2 -2.37 2.86 32.90
CA GLY A 2 -2.42 2.93 31.44
C GLY A 2 -1.46 1.90 30.85
N ILE A 3 -2.00 0.87 30.21
CA ILE A 3 -1.24 -0.06 29.38
C ILE A 3 -0.84 0.70 28.12
N PHE A 4 0.39 1.21 28.09
CA PHE A 4 1.03 1.64 26.87
C PHE A 4 1.24 0.41 26.01
N SER A 5 0.34 0.18 25.05
CA SER A 5 0.61 -0.71 23.94
C SER A 5 1.89 -0.21 23.27
N ARG A 6 3.03 -0.86 23.53
CA ARG A 6 4.21 -0.69 22.71
C ARG A 6 3.79 -1.10 21.30
N SER A 7 3.57 -0.11 20.43
CA SER A 7 3.54 -0.37 19.00
C SER A 7 4.82 -1.16 18.69
N PRO A 8 4.73 -2.29 17.98
CA PRO A 8 5.94 -2.97 17.51
C PRO A 8 6.80 -1.92 16.82
N GLN A 9 8.09 -1.85 17.18
CA GLN A 9 9.04 -0.96 16.55
C GLN A 9 8.92 -1.19 15.04
N SER A 10 8.41 -0.18 14.33
CA SER A 10 8.24 -0.25 12.89
C SER A 10 9.59 -0.59 12.26
N PRO A 11 9.66 -1.58 11.34
CA PRO A 11 10.88 -1.84 10.59
C PRO A 11 11.21 -0.70 9.61
N PHE A 12 10.32 0.30 9.51
CA PHE A 12 10.44 1.43 8.63
C PHE A 12 11.07 2.64 9.33
N PRO A 13 11.75 3.51 8.58
CA PRO A 13 12.20 4.78 9.12
C PRO A 13 11.03 5.70 9.49
N ASP A 14 11.34 6.71 10.29
CA ASP A 14 10.35 7.63 10.86
C ASP A 14 9.58 8.44 9.79
N ASP A 15 10.18 8.64 8.60
CA ASP A 15 9.57 9.38 7.50
C ASP A 15 8.72 8.50 6.56
N MET A 16 8.55 7.22 6.85
CA MET A 16 7.85 6.25 6.00
C MET A 16 6.45 6.71 5.59
N PHE A 17 5.69 7.30 6.51
CA PHE A 17 4.35 7.82 6.20
C PHE A 17 4.41 8.86 5.08
N ARG A 18 5.32 9.84 5.21
CA ARG A 18 5.46 10.93 4.25
C ARG A 18 5.97 10.41 2.91
N TRP A 19 6.90 9.46 2.94
CA TRP A 19 7.37 8.80 1.73
C TRP A 19 6.24 8.06 1.02
N LEU A 20 5.40 7.31 1.74
CA LEU A 20 4.23 6.61 1.18
C LEU A 20 3.22 7.59 0.59
N GLU A 21 3.00 8.74 1.24
CA GLU A 21 2.11 9.78 0.71
C GLU A 21 2.61 10.29 -0.65
N THR A 22 3.90 10.64 -0.73
CA THR A 22 4.57 11.06 -1.96
C THR A 22 4.51 9.97 -3.03
N PHE A 23 4.82 8.74 -2.65
CA PHE A 23 4.78 7.58 -3.54
C PHE A 23 3.36 7.32 -4.08
N GLY A 24 2.33 7.47 -3.23
CA GLY A 24 0.94 7.36 -3.63
C GLY A 24 0.53 8.44 -4.64
N ARG A 25 0.96 9.69 -4.44
CA ARG A 25 0.72 10.79 -5.40
C ARG A 25 1.38 10.53 -6.75
N TYR A 26 2.66 10.13 -6.73
CA TYR A 26 3.38 9.74 -7.94
C TYR A 26 2.71 8.58 -8.65
N SER A 27 2.32 7.55 -7.90
CA SER A 27 1.69 6.35 -8.47
C SER A 27 0.32 6.60 -9.07
N LEU A 28 -0.39 7.64 -8.60
CA LEU A 28 -1.67 8.04 -9.17
C LEU A 28 -1.48 8.81 -10.47
N ASP A 29 -0.43 9.63 -10.56
CA ASP A 29 -0.15 10.47 -11.72
C ASP A 29 1.37 10.62 -11.94
N VAL A 30 1.97 9.62 -12.59
CA VAL A 30 3.43 9.54 -12.80
C VAL A 30 3.93 10.73 -13.62
N HIS A 31 3.15 11.22 -14.59
CA HIS A 31 3.56 12.27 -15.51
C HIS A 31 3.19 13.67 -15.06
N GLY A 32 2.10 13.84 -14.30
CA GLY A 32 1.62 15.14 -13.83
C GLY A 32 1.91 15.46 -12.36
N SER A 33 2.41 14.51 -11.56
CA SER A 33 2.73 14.75 -10.14
C SER A 33 3.91 15.69 -9.89
N GLY A 34 4.81 15.86 -10.88
CA GLY A 34 6.01 16.68 -10.74
C GLY A 34 7.05 16.11 -9.77
N ILE A 35 6.93 14.84 -9.39
CA ILE A 35 7.85 14.17 -8.45
C ILE A 35 8.92 13.42 -9.25
N ASP A 36 10.18 13.57 -8.85
CA ASP A 36 11.29 12.79 -9.42
C ASP A 36 11.19 11.32 -8.97
N GLY A 37 11.12 10.42 -9.95
CA GLY A 37 11.03 8.98 -9.71
C GLY A 37 12.34 8.36 -9.20
N GLY A 38 13.50 9.00 -9.42
CA GLY A 38 14.81 8.48 -9.04
C GLY A 38 14.91 8.18 -7.54
N ASP A 39 14.59 9.17 -6.71
CA ASP A 39 14.64 9.07 -5.24
C ASP A 39 13.68 8.01 -4.67
N MET A 40 12.62 7.67 -5.41
CA MET A 40 11.69 6.62 -5.00
C MET A 40 12.34 5.25 -5.09
N TRP A 41 13.04 4.97 -6.18
CA TRP A 41 13.60 3.65 -6.47
C TRP A 41 14.75 3.27 -5.53
N ASP A 42 15.51 4.24 -5.03
CA ASP A 42 16.54 3.98 -4.00
C ASP A 42 15.92 3.48 -2.69
N ARG A 43 14.81 4.11 -2.27
CA ARG A 43 14.04 3.67 -1.09
C ARG A 43 13.46 2.26 -1.28
N PHE A 44 13.03 1.93 -2.49
CA PHE A 44 12.52 0.60 -2.83
C PHE A 44 13.56 -0.50 -2.55
N GLY A 45 14.82 -0.28 -2.94
CA GLY A 45 15.89 -1.24 -2.72
C GLY A 45 16.11 -1.58 -1.24
N GLU A 46 16.03 -0.59 -0.35
CA GLU A 46 16.14 -0.80 1.10
C GLU A 46 14.97 -1.62 1.65
N LEU A 47 13.75 -1.27 1.24
CA LEU A 47 12.52 -1.92 1.71
C LEU A 47 12.40 -3.37 1.21
N HIS A 48 12.88 -3.66 0.00
CA HIS A 48 12.84 -5.00 -0.58
C HIS A 48 13.52 -6.03 0.32
N ARG A 49 14.65 -5.69 0.95
CA ARG A 49 15.35 -6.61 1.86
C ARG A 49 14.51 -7.00 3.08
N HIS A 50 13.71 -6.07 3.60
CA HIS A 50 12.78 -6.33 4.70
C HIS A 50 11.58 -7.15 4.22
N ALA A 51 11.00 -6.78 3.07
CA ALA A 51 9.86 -7.44 2.46
C ALA A 51 10.12 -8.93 2.15
N THR A 52 11.33 -9.31 1.73
CA THR A 52 11.69 -10.71 1.42
C THR A 52 11.97 -11.53 2.68
N ARG A 53 12.43 -10.91 3.78
CA ARG A 53 12.81 -11.64 5.00
C ARG A 53 11.62 -12.03 5.86
N ASP A 54 10.62 -11.16 5.95
CA ASP A 54 9.39 -11.38 6.71
C ASP A 54 8.23 -10.65 6.02
N GLN A 55 7.58 -11.37 5.11
CA GLN A 55 6.51 -10.82 4.27
C GLN A 55 5.29 -10.38 5.08
N ASP A 56 4.80 -11.24 5.98
CA ASP A 56 3.60 -10.95 6.77
C ASP A 56 3.87 -9.85 7.79
N GLY A 57 5.06 -9.84 8.40
CA GLY A 57 5.50 -8.78 9.30
C GLY A 57 5.64 -7.43 8.58
N PHE A 58 6.22 -7.42 7.37
CA PHE A 58 6.34 -6.22 6.55
C PHE A 58 4.98 -5.62 6.21
N LEU A 59 4.04 -6.43 5.70
CA LEU A 59 2.70 -5.97 5.31
C LEU A 59 1.87 -5.51 6.52
N THR A 60 1.99 -6.21 7.65
CA THR A 60 1.32 -5.83 8.89
C THR A 60 1.85 -4.49 9.41
N ALA A 61 3.16 -4.31 9.43
CA ALA A 61 3.77 -3.05 9.81
C ALA A 61 3.37 -1.93 8.85
N LEU A 62 3.31 -2.22 7.54
CA LEU A 62 2.98 -1.23 6.51
C LEU A 62 1.55 -0.72 6.70
N ARG A 63 0.62 -1.64 6.99
CA ARG A 63 -0.75 -1.30 7.37
C ARG A 63 -0.81 -0.48 8.65
N ALA A 64 0.03 -0.78 9.65
CA ALA A 64 0.09 -0.02 10.89
C ALA A 64 0.56 1.43 10.67
N VAL A 65 1.54 1.66 9.78
CA VAL A 65 2.02 3.01 9.42
C VAL A 65 0.89 3.88 8.88
N VAL A 66 0.02 3.32 8.03
CA VAL A 66 -1.05 4.09 7.36
C VAL A 66 -2.41 4.01 8.06
N ALA A 67 -2.49 3.38 9.24
CA ALA A 67 -3.76 3.16 9.93
C ALA A 67 -4.51 4.48 10.24
N GLY A 68 -3.78 5.57 10.48
CA GLY A 68 -4.34 6.90 10.75
C GLY A 68 -4.71 7.72 9.50
N ASP A 69 -4.33 7.30 8.30
CA ASP A 69 -4.52 8.05 7.05
C ASP A 69 -5.95 7.94 6.48
N GLN A 70 -6.76 7.01 7.01
CA GLN A 70 -8.18 6.84 6.66
C GLN A 70 -8.48 6.73 5.16
N GLY A 71 -7.60 6.11 4.36
CA GLY A 71 -7.79 6.01 2.91
C GLY A 71 -7.29 7.22 2.11
N GLY A 72 -6.33 7.96 2.66
CA GLY A 72 -5.57 9.01 1.98
C GLY A 72 -4.46 8.48 1.07
N PHE A 73 -3.59 9.39 0.63
CA PHE A 73 -2.51 9.08 -0.33
C PHE A 73 -1.47 8.12 0.24
N ALA A 74 -1.19 8.15 1.55
CA ALA A 74 -0.26 7.20 2.16
C ALA A 74 -0.82 5.78 2.13
N THR A 75 -2.13 5.64 2.36
CA THR A 75 -2.85 4.36 2.24
C THR A 75 -2.76 3.80 0.83
N PHE A 76 -2.97 4.65 -0.18
CA PHE A 76 -2.82 4.24 -1.58
C PHE A 76 -1.36 3.89 -1.93
N GLY A 77 -0.40 4.69 -1.45
CA GLY A 77 1.03 4.40 -1.59
C GLY A 77 1.40 3.05 -0.97
N ALA A 78 0.84 2.70 0.18
CA ALA A 78 1.06 1.40 0.83
C ALA A 78 0.48 0.24 0.01
N ALA A 79 -0.72 0.39 -0.54
CA ALA A 79 -1.31 -0.59 -1.44
C ALA A 79 -0.43 -0.80 -2.69
N ARG A 80 0.06 0.30 -3.27
CA ARG A 80 0.94 0.25 -4.43
C ARG A 80 2.30 -0.36 -4.10
N LEU A 81 2.86 -0.06 -2.92
CA LEU A 81 4.12 -0.63 -2.44
C LEU A 81 4.02 -2.14 -2.28
N ALA A 82 2.92 -2.64 -1.71
CA ALA A 82 2.69 -4.07 -1.59
C ALA A 82 2.69 -4.76 -2.96
N TRP A 83 2.04 -4.16 -3.97
CA TRP A 83 2.11 -4.68 -5.33
C TRP A 83 3.53 -4.62 -5.92
N GLU A 84 4.27 -3.54 -5.73
CA GLU A 84 5.65 -3.46 -6.26
C GLU A 84 6.58 -4.50 -5.63
N MET A 85 6.36 -4.87 -4.37
CA MET A 85 7.19 -5.87 -3.68
C MET A 85 6.85 -7.31 -4.07
N TYR A 86 5.57 -7.62 -4.30
CA TYR A 86 5.12 -9.02 -4.43
C TYR A 86 4.43 -9.32 -5.77
N GLY A 87 4.22 -8.30 -6.62
CA GLY A 87 3.62 -8.42 -7.93
C GLY A 87 2.33 -9.25 -7.92
N GLY A 88 2.23 -10.20 -8.85
CA GLY A 88 1.07 -11.09 -8.97
C GLY A 88 0.77 -11.95 -7.73
N ASP A 89 1.75 -12.18 -6.85
CA ASP A 89 1.55 -12.95 -5.63
C ASP A 89 0.84 -12.15 -4.54
N THR A 90 0.77 -10.82 -4.65
CA THR A 90 0.11 -9.95 -3.65
C THR A 90 -1.33 -10.40 -3.34
N LEU A 91 -2.07 -10.91 -4.33
CA LEU A 91 -3.44 -11.41 -4.14
C LEU A 91 -3.54 -12.75 -3.40
N ARG A 92 -2.43 -13.48 -3.28
CA ARG A 92 -2.33 -14.75 -2.53
C ARG A 92 -1.90 -14.53 -1.09
N ILE A 93 -1.48 -13.32 -0.73
CA ILE A 93 -0.94 -12.99 0.59
C ILE A 93 -2.05 -12.35 1.44
N PRO A 94 -2.58 -13.05 2.46
CA PRO A 94 -3.71 -12.54 3.24
C PRO A 94 -3.44 -11.17 3.90
N ALA A 95 -2.20 -10.92 4.34
CA ALA A 95 -1.80 -9.66 4.94
C ALA A 95 -1.81 -8.47 3.95
N ALA A 96 -1.70 -8.73 2.65
CA ALA A 96 -1.72 -7.69 1.62
C ALA A 96 -3.15 -7.31 1.19
N LEU A 97 -4.12 -8.22 1.32
CA LEU A 97 -5.50 -7.98 0.87
C LEU A 97 -6.13 -6.72 1.48
N PRO A 98 -6.01 -6.43 2.79
CA PRO A 98 -6.57 -5.19 3.36
C PRO A 98 -5.93 -3.92 2.79
N LEU A 99 -4.66 -3.96 2.40
CA LEU A 99 -3.98 -2.82 1.76
C LEU A 99 -4.52 -2.62 0.34
N ILE A 100 -4.66 -3.71 -0.43
CA ILE A 100 -5.24 -3.66 -1.78
C ILE A 100 -6.68 -3.14 -1.74
N ASP A 101 -7.50 -3.65 -0.82
CA ASP A 101 -8.88 -3.23 -0.64
C ASP A 101 -8.95 -1.72 -0.31
N ALA A 102 -8.04 -1.22 0.53
CA ALA A 102 -7.94 0.20 0.84
C ALA A 102 -7.48 1.04 -0.36
N GLY A 103 -6.60 0.54 -1.21
CA GLY A 103 -6.20 1.20 -2.46
C GLY A 103 -7.33 1.29 -3.49
N ILE A 104 -8.16 0.23 -3.60
CA ILE A 104 -9.37 0.25 -4.42
C ILE A 104 -10.35 1.29 -3.89
N GLU A 105 -10.56 1.33 -2.58
CA GLU A 105 -11.46 2.29 -1.94
C GLU A 105 -10.96 3.74 -2.07
N PHE A 106 -9.64 3.96 -2.02
CA PHE A 106 -9.03 5.25 -2.32
C PHE A 106 -9.41 5.76 -3.72
N LYS A 107 -9.38 4.89 -4.73
CA LYS A 107 -9.74 5.27 -6.11
C LYS A 107 -11.25 5.53 -6.24
N ARG A 108 -12.07 4.68 -5.62
CA ARG A 108 -13.53 4.81 -5.61
C ARG A 108 -14.01 6.09 -4.93
N SER A 109 -13.48 6.39 -3.75
CA SER A 109 -13.83 7.61 -3.00
C SER A 109 -13.49 8.90 -3.75
N ARG A 110 -12.57 8.84 -4.73
CA ARG A 110 -12.22 9.95 -5.64
C ARG A 110 -13.03 9.96 -6.94
N GLY A 111 -14.00 9.06 -7.08
CA GLY A 111 -14.84 8.96 -8.29
C GLY A 111 -14.08 8.49 -9.53
N LEU A 112 -12.91 7.85 -9.36
CA LEU A 112 -12.16 7.34 -10.51
C LEU A 112 -12.93 6.18 -11.15
N PRO A 113 -13.07 6.16 -12.48
CA PRO A 113 -13.79 5.09 -13.16
C PRO A 113 -13.08 3.75 -12.96
N THR A 114 -13.85 2.67 -12.93
CA THR A 114 -13.36 1.29 -12.81
C THR A 114 -12.30 0.93 -13.86
N ALA A 115 -12.34 1.57 -15.03
CA ALA A 115 -11.33 1.40 -16.08
C ALA A 115 -9.91 1.86 -15.67
N LEU A 116 -9.77 2.65 -14.60
CA LEU A 116 -8.49 3.05 -14.01
C LEU A 116 -8.04 2.13 -12.87
N LEU A 117 -8.79 1.06 -12.59
CA LEU A 117 -8.28 -0.02 -11.76
C LEU A 117 -7.23 -0.80 -12.56
N THR A 118 -6.14 -1.16 -11.89
CA THR A 118 -5.13 -2.06 -12.45
C THR A 118 -5.71 -3.46 -12.60
N GLY A 119 -5.04 -4.33 -13.38
CA GLY A 119 -5.51 -5.71 -13.58
C GLY A 119 -5.70 -6.49 -12.26
N TYR A 120 -4.80 -6.32 -11.29
CA TYR A 120 -4.90 -7.00 -10.00
C TYR A 120 -6.02 -6.44 -9.10
N GLU A 121 -6.26 -5.12 -9.16
CA GLU A 121 -7.37 -4.49 -8.44
C GLU A 121 -8.71 -4.99 -9.00
N MET A 122 -8.83 -5.09 -10.32
CA MET A 122 -10.01 -5.68 -10.97
C MET A 122 -10.23 -7.13 -10.57
N GLN A 123 -9.17 -7.94 -10.54
CA GLN A 123 -9.25 -9.31 -10.07
C GLN A 123 -9.72 -9.39 -8.61
N ARG A 124 -9.21 -8.53 -7.73
CA ARG A 124 -9.64 -8.45 -6.32
C ARG A 124 -11.10 -8.06 -6.19
N VAL A 125 -11.57 -7.09 -6.98
CA VAL A 125 -12.99 -6.69 -6.99
C VAL A 125 -13.90 -7.85 -7.40
N ASN A 126 -13.50 -8.67 -8.37
CA ASN A 126 -14.28 -9.84 -8.77
C ASN A 126 -14.31 -10.91 -7.67
N GLN A 127 -13.19 -11.20 -7.02
CA GLN A 127 -13.15 -12.12 -5.87
C GLN A 127 -14.09 -11.66 -4.73
N LEU A 128 -14.14 -10.35 -4.46
CA LEU A 128 -15.04 -9.79 -3.44
C LEU A 128 -16.52 -9.88 -3.82
N ARG A 129 -16.85 -9.94 -5.12
CA ARG A 129 -18.23 -10.14 -5.59
C ARG A 129 -18.66 -11.60 -5.43
N GLU A 130 -17.80 -12.52 -5.87
CA GLU A 130 -18.04 -13.97 -5.77
C GLU A 130 -18.20 -14.46 -4.32
N GLN A 131 -17.61 -13.76 -3.33
CA GLN A 131 -17.76 -14.08 -1.91
C GLN A 131 -19.07 -13.58 -1.28
N ARG A 132 -19.83 -12.72 -1.98
CA ARG A 132 -21.08 -12.13 -1.49
C ARG A 132 -22.33 -12.80 -2.06
N ASP A 133 -22.15 -13.59 -3.11
CA ASP A 133 -23.17 -14.44 -3.75
C ASP A 133 -23.16 -15.84 -3.12
#